data_AF-A0A2V5P4C0-F1
#
_entry.id   AF-A0A2V5P4C0-F1
#
_cell.length_a   1.000
_cell.length_b   1.000
_cell.length_c   1.000
_cell.angle_alpha   90.00
_cell.angle_beta   90.00
_cell.angle_gamma   90.00
#
_symmetry.space_group_name_H-M   'P 1'
#
loop_
_entity.id
_entity.type
_entity.pdbx_description
1 polymer ?
#
loop_
_entity_poly.entity_id
_entity_poly.type
_entity_poly.pdbx_seq_one_letter_code
_entity_poly.pdbx_strand_id
1 'polypeptide(L)'
;QALVSLPVILMVTPLATWRQAHFGTAGNSGSAADTADPDHDGLINLVEYAFNSDPLAASPYPLSFALTNGSLTVTFKRAHLAPVDISYLVEVADDLASGVWNSGPGYTTQAVTDNLDGTETVVVTDNASVISAAAHYLRVRISVQ
;
A
#
# COMPACT_ATOMS: atom_id res chain seq x y z
N GLN A 1 38.21 -2.35 30.60
CA GLN A 1 37.16 -1.80 29.73
C GLN A 1 36.15 -2.93 29.52
N ALA A 2 34.95 -2.84 30.09
CA ALA A 2 33.95 -3.89 29.94
C ALA A 2 33.30 -3.75 28.55
N LEU A 3 33.41 -4.79 27.72
CA LEU A 3 32.68 -4.87 26.45
C LEU A 3 31.21 -5.11 26.78
N VAL A 4 30.39 -4.10 26.59
CA VAL A 4 28.93 -4.24 26.65
C VAL A 4 28.49 -4.84 25.31
N SER A 5 28.25 -6.14 25.27
CA SER A 5 27.58 -6.78 24.15
C SER A 5 26.08 -6.51 24.30
N LEU A 6 25.58 -5.49 23.62
CA LEU A 6 24.13 -5.27 23.50
C LEU A 6 23.56 -6.36 22.59
N PRO A 7 22.49 -7.08 22.98
CA PRO A 7 21.83 -8.00 22.08
C PRO A 7 21.28 -7.22 20.88
N VAL A 8 21.70 -7.58 19.67
CA VAL A 8 21.03 -7.15 18.44
C VAL A 8 19.71 -7.91 18.38
N ILE A 9 18.61 -7.26 18.76
CA ILE A 9 17.27 -7.81 18.57
C ILE A 9 16.91 -7.53 17.10
N LEU A 10 17.04 -8.54 16.24
CA LEU A 10 16.41 -8.53 14.93
C LEU A 10 14.90 -8.60 15.13
N MET A 11 14.23 -7.45 15.12
CA MET A 11 12.78 -7.42 15.01
C MET A 11 12.44 -7.90 13.60
N VAL A 12 11.96 -9.13 13.49
CA VAL A 12 11.48 -9.67 12.21
C VAL A 12 10.17 -8.97 11.91
N THR A 13 10.19 -7.99 11.02
CA THR A 13 8.97 -7.31 10.59
C THR A 13 8.15 -8.23 9.68
N PRO A 14 6.82 -8.01 9.57
CA PRO A 14 6.00 -8.67 8.57
C PRO A 14 6.59 -8.60 7.15
N LEU A 15 7.07 -7.44 6.70
CA LEU A 15 7.73 -7.25 5.41
C LEU A 15 9.04 -8.05 5.29
N ALA A 16 9.86 -8.12 6.36
CA ALA A 16 11.06 -8.96 6.36
C ALA A 16 10.72 -10.46 6.25
N THR A 17 9.63 -10.90 6.88
CA THR A 17 9.10 -12.26 6.75
C THR A 17 8.61 -12.54 5.33
N TRP A 18 7.90 -11.58 4.73
CA TRP A 18 7.45 -11.66 3.35
C TRP A 18 8.63 -11.78 2.39
N ARG A 19 9.68 -10.97 2.55
CA ARG A 19 10.90 -11.12 1.73
C ARG A 19 11.54 -12.49 1.90
N GLN A 20 11.60 -13.00 3.13
CA GLN A 20 12.15 -14.32 3.38
C GLN A 20 11.37 -15.42 2.66
N ALA A 21 10.05 -15.29 2.55
CA ALA A 21 9.18 -16.23 1.86
C ALA A 21 9.34 -16.18 0.34
N HIS A 22 9.42 -14.98 -0.27
CA HIS A 22 9.51 -14.83 -1.73
C HIS A 22 10.94 -14.93 -2.27
N PHE A 23 11.93 -14.38 -1.56
CA PHE A 23 13.30 -14.23 -2.07
C PHE A 23 14.34 -15.09 -1.32
N GLY A 24 13.93 -15.79 -0.26
CA GLY A 24 14.86 -16.57 0.56
C GLY A 24 15.78 -15.72 1.44
N THR A 25 15.52 -14.42 1.57
CA THR A 25 16.28 -13.49 2.44
C THR A 25 15.35 -12.48 3.10
N ALA A 26 15.57 -12.16 4.36
CA ALA A 26 14.88 -11.07 5.05
C ALA A 26 15.44 -9.67 4.68
N GLY A 27 16.60 -9.61 4.01
CA GLY A 27 17.33 -8.38 3.74
C GLY A 27 16.70 -7.51 2.65
N ASN A 28 16.68 -6.20 2.89
CA ASN A 28 16.24 -5.18 1.91
C ASN A 28 17.35 -4.90 0.89
N SER A 29 17.59 -5.82 -0.05
CA SER A 29 18.70 -5.72 -1.00
C SER A 29 18.47 -6.55 -2.27
N GLY A 30 19.12 -6.16 -3.37
CA GLY A 30 19.00 -6.87 -4.65
C GLY A 30 17.54 -6.94 -5.12
N SER A 31 17.14 -8.09 -5.66
CA SER A 31 15.75 -8.33 -6.07
C SER A 31 14.74 -8.29 -4.92
N ALA A 32 15.19 -8.43 -3.66
CA ALA A 32 14.31 -8.34 -2.49
C ALA A 32 14.17 -6.90 -1.95
N ALA A 33 14.84 -5.90 -2.56
CA ALA A 33 14.79 -4.54 -2.07
C ALA A 33 13.38 -3.93 -2.24
N ASP A 34 12.96 -3.05 -1.33
CA ASP A 34 11.63 -2.39 -1.38
C ASP A 34 11.32 -1.71 -2.70
N THR A 35 12.36 -1.18 -3.34
CA THR A 35 12.31 -0.41 -4.58
C THR A 35 12.62 -1.25 -5.82
N ALA A 36 12.88 -2.55 -5.66
CA ALA A 36 13.09 -3.45 -6.77
C ALA A 36 11.74 -3.91 -7.35
N ASP A 37 11.75 -4.16 -8.66
CA ASP A 37 10.66 -4.72 -9.48
C ASP A 37 11.25 -5.93 -10.22
N PRO A 38 11.26 -7.14 -9.60
CA PRO A 38 11.97 -8.30 -10.14
C PRO A 38 11.28 -8.99 -11.32
N ASP A 39 9.96 -8.86 -11.41
CA ASP A 39 9.10 -9.45 -12.44
C ASP A 39 8.75 -8.48 -13.57
N HIS A 40 9.15 -7.22 -13.44
CA HIS A 40 9.10 -6.16 -14.46
C HIS A 40 7.67 -5.80 -14.90
N ASP A 41 6.76 -5.74 -13.93
CA ASP A 41 5.38 -5.32 -14.18
C ASP A 41 5.14 -3.84 -13.84
N GLY A 42 6.14 -3.16 -13.28
CA GLY A 42 6.09 -1.76 -12.88
C GLY A 42 5.73 -1.54 -11.41
N LEU A 43 5.53 -2.60 -10.62
CA LEU A 43 5.27 -2.53 -9.20
C LEU A 43 6.51 -2.92 -8.41
N ILE A 44 6.92 -2.03 -7.50
CA ILE A 44 8.03 -2.33 -6.61
C ILE A 44 7.57 -3.25 -5.47
N ASN A 45 8.48 -4.02 -4.91
CA ASN A 45 8.21 -4.96 -3.83
C ASN A 45 7.40 -4.39 -2.65
N LEU A 46 7.62 -3.12 -2.26
CA LEU A 46 6.84 -2.50 -1.19
C LEU A 46 5.34 -2.37 -1.55
N VAL A 47 5.06 -2.11 -2.83
CA VAL A 47 3.70 -2.01 -3.37
C VAL A 47 3.08 -3.40 -3.49
N GLU A 48 3.85 -4.37 -3.99
CA GLU A 48 3.44 -5.79 -4.05
C GLU A 48 3.06 -6.32 -2.66
N TYR A 49 3.92 -6.05 -1.67
CA TYR A 49 3.67 -6.40 -0.28
C TYR A 49 2.37 -5.76 0.26
N ALA A 50 2.18 -4.46 -0.02
CA ALA A 50 1.00 -3.74 0.45
C ALA A 50 -0.30 -4.30 -0.14
N PHE A 51 -0.27 -4.78 -1.38
CA PHE A 51 -1.48 -5.26 -2.05
C PHE A 51 -1.62 -6.80 -2.09
N ASN A 52 -0.77 -7.50 -1.33
CA ASN A 52 -0.79 -8.96 -1.22
C ASN A 52 -0.73 -9.65 -2.59
N SER A 53 0.20 -9.18 -3.44
CA SER A 53 0.54 -9.78 -4.73
C SER A 53 1.91 -10.48 -4.67
N ASP A 54 2.28 -11.16 -5.76
CA ASP A 54 3.48 -11.99 -5.83
C ASP A 54 4.57 -11.24 -6.62
N PRO A 55 5.68 -10.83 -5.98
CA PRO A 55 6.71 -9.99 -6.60
C PRO A 55 7.58 -10.75 -7.62
N LEU A 56 7.26 -12.01 -7.89
CA LEU A 56 7.91 -12.86 -8.88
C LEU A 56 6.96 -13.23 -10.02
N ALA A 57 5.74 -12.69 -10.05
CA ALA A 57 4.71 -13.01 -11.03
C ALA A 57 3.89 -11.78 -11.43
N ALA A 58 4.24 -11.21 -12.59
CA ALA A 58 3.71 -9.96 -13.11
C ALA A 58 2.18 -9.84 -13.01
N SER A 59 1.72 -8.82 -12.28
CA SER A 59 0.32 -8.47 -12.06
C SER A 59 0.14 -6.94 -11.84
N PRO A 60 0.22 -6.12 -12.90
CA PRO A 60 0.46 -4.66 -12.82
C PRO A 60 -0.69 -3.79 -12.26
N TYR A 61 -1.82 -4.38 -11.86
CA TYR A 61 -3.04 -3.64 -11.50
C TYR A 61 -3.67 -4.09 -10.18
N PRO A 62 -3.02 -3.85 -9.02
CA PRO A 62 -3.57 -4.19 -7.70
C PRO A 62 -4.71 -3.26 -7.25
N LEU A 63 -4.87 -2.11 -7.91
CA LEU A 63 -5.87 -1.10 -7.62
C LEU A 63 -6.96 -1.06 -8.70
N SER A 64 -8.21 -0.92 -8.27
CA SER A 64 -9.34 -0.64 -9.14
C SER A 64 -9.96 0.71 -8.79
N PHE A 65 -9.97 1.63 -9.75
CA PHE A 65 -10.58 2.96 -9.60
C PHE A 65 -11.94 3.01 -10.30
N ALA A 66 -12.91 3.68 -9.69
CA ALA A 66 -14.23 3.88 -10.27
C ALA A 66 -14.85 5.21 -9.83
N LEU A 67 -15.89 5.64 -10.54
CA LEU A 67 -16.78 6.72 -10.13
C LEU A 67 -18.10 6.11 -9.67
N THR A 68 -18.39 6.21 -8.38
CA THR A 68 -19.61 5.64 -7.79
C THR A 68 -20.45 6.75 -7.21
N ASN A 69 -21.68 6.93 -7.69
CA ASN A 69 -22.60 7.99 -7.24
C ASN A 69 -21.99 9.41 -7.29
N GLY A 70 -21.08 9.64 -8.25
CA GLY A 70 -20.44 10.93 -8.42
C GLY A 70 -19.22 11.18 -7.53
N SER A 71 -18.70 10.17 -6.84
CA SER A 71 -17.47 10.25 -6.03
C SER A 71 -16.40 9.28 -6.55
N LEU A 72 -15.14 9.66 -6.46
CA LEU A 72 -14.02 8.77 -6.79
C LEU A 72 -13.91 7.66 -5.74
N THR A 73 -13.70 6.43 -6.19
CA THR A 73 -13.50 5.27 -5.31
C THR A 73 -12.26 4.53 -5.75
N VAL A 74 -11.45 4.08 -4.80
CA VAL A 74 -10.38 3.09 -5.01
C VAL A 74 -10.68 1.83 -4.23
N THR A 75 -10.52 0.69 -4.88
CA THR A 75 -10.66 -0.63 -4.27
C THR A 75 -9.35 -1.38 -4.39
N PHE A 76 -8.92 -2.03 -3.32
CA PHE A 76 -7.74 -2.88 -3.31
C PHE A 76 -7.85 -4.01 -2.29
N LYS A 77 -7.05 -5.05 -2.49
CA LYS A 77 -6.90 -6.16 -1.55
C LYS A 77 -5.62 -5.97 -0.74
N ARG A 78 -5.61 -6.41 0.50
CA ARG A 78 -4.39 -6.52 1.33
C ARG A 78 -4.49 -7.70 2.29
N ALA A 79 -3.40 -8.04 2.96
CA ALA A 79 -3.41 -9.07 4.00
C ALA A 79 -4.37 -8.69 5.15
N HIS A 80 -5.02 -9.70 5.74
CA HIS A 80 -5.85 -9.57 6.94
C HIS A 80 -5.18 -10.31 8.12
N LEU A 81 -4.88 -9.65 9.24
CA LEU A 81 -5.04 -8.21 9.49
C LEU A 81 -4.06 -7.36 8.68
N ALA A 82 -4.41 -6.09 8.51
CA ALA A 82 -3.56 -5.12 7.83
C ALA A 82 -2.14 -5.12 8.40
N PRO A 83 -1.10 -5.14 7.55
CA PRO A 83 0.30 -5.04 7.97
C PRO A 83 0.56 -3.85 8.89
N VAL A 84 1.25 -4.08 10.01
CA VAL A 84 1.53 -3.06 11.03
C VAL A 84 2.78 -2.23 10.73
N ASP A 85 3.65 -2.71 9.85
CA ASP A 85 4.92 -2.10 9.48
C ASP A 85 4.84 -1.22 8.22
N ILE A 86 3.64 -1.06 7.66
CA ILE A 86 3.34 -0.10 6.60
C ILE A 86 2.04 0.66 6.90
N SER A 87 1.84 1.75 6.17
CA SER A 87 0.62 2.56 6.22
C SER A 87 0.07 2.77 4.82
N TYR A 88 -1.26 2.85 4.75
CA TYR A 88 -2.01 3.16 3.54
C TYR A 88 -2.65 4.52 3.75
N LEU A 89 -2.27 5.51 2.94
CA LEU A 89 -2.89 6.82 2.98
C LEU A 89 -3.54 7.10 1.63
N VAL A 90 -4.87 7.08 1.60
CA VAL A 90 -5.62 7.55 0.44
C VAL A 90 -5.69 9.07 0.50
N GLU A 91 -5.27 9.69 -0.58
CA GLU A 91 -5.12 11.13 -0.70
C GLU A 91 -5.90 11.63 -1.92
N VAL A 92 -6.56 12.78 -1.76
CA VAL A 92 -7.32 13.45 -2.81
C VAL A 92 -6.82 14.89 -3.03
N ALA A 93 -6.96 15.38 -4.25
CA ALA A 93 -6.55 16.73 -4.64
C ALA A 93 -7.46 17.30 -5.73
N ASP A 94 -7.71 18.61 -5.70
CA ASP A 94 -8.46 19.31 -6.75
C ASP A 94 -7.58 19.64 -7.96
N ASP A 95 -6.26 19.73 -7.76
CA ASP A 95 -5.30 20.01 -8.80
C ASP A 95 -3.93 19.41 -8.49
N LEU A 96 -3.12 19.18 -9.52
CA LEU A 96 -1.76 18.65 -9.35
C LEU A 96 -0.69 19.75 -9.23
N ALA A 97 -1.01 20.99 -9.59
CA ALA A 97 -0.05 22.09 -9.68
C ALA A 97 0.30 22.70 -8.31
N SER A 98 -0.67 22.72 -7.39
CA SER A 98 -0.52 23.19 -6.02
C SER A 98 0.30 22.24 -5.17
N GLY A 99 0.31 20.95 -5.51
CA GLY A 99 0.94 19.88 -4.73
C GLY A 99 0.22 19.58 -3.42
N VAL A 100 -0.98 20.12 -3.21
CA VAL A 100 -1.77 19.91 -1.99
C VAL A 100 -2.54 18.60 -2.10
N TRP A 101 -2.31 17.70 -1.15
CA TRP A 101 -3.02 16.43 -1.03
C TRP A 101 -3.68 16.33 0.34
N ASN A 102 -4.96 16.01 0.34
CA ASN A 102 -5.77 15.89 1.55
C ASN A 102 -6.09 14.43 1.85
N SER A 103 -6.12 14.05 3.12
CA SER A 103 -6.39 12.66 3.54
C SER A 103 -7.11 12.60 4.88
N GLY A 104 -7.59 11.40 5.20
CA GLY A 104 -8.25 11.11 6.47
C GLY A 104 -9.77 11.31 6.41
N PRO A 105 -10.47 11.14 7.55
CA PRO A 105 -11.92 10.97 7.58
C PRO A 105 -12.73 12.21 7.13
N GLY A 106 -12.11 13.39 7.11
CA GLY A 106 -12.73 14.60 6.54
C GLY A 106 -12.84 14.56 5.01
N TYR A 107 -11.94 13.83 4.34
CA TYR A 107 -11.82 13.80 2.88
C TYR A 107 -12.19 12.46 2.28
N THR A 108 -12.02 11.36 3.02
CA THR A 108 -12.27 10.01 2.52
C THR A 108 -13.00 9.16 3.55
N THR A 109 -13.86 8.27 3.09
CA THR A 109 -14.53 7.23 3.89
C THR A 109 -14.03 5.85 3.47
N GLN A 110 -13.74 4.97 4.43
CA GLN A 110 -13.25 3.61 4.19
C GLN A 110 -14.26 2.56 4.65
N ALA A 111 -14.44 1.53 3.83
CA ALA A 111 -15.10 0.27 4.18
C ALA A 111 -14.11 -0.89 4.00
N VAL A 112 -14.14 -1.86 4.93
CA VAL A 112 -13.28 -3.04 4.92
C VAL A 112 -14.17 -4.28 4.99
N THR A 113 -13.92 -5.24 4.12
CA THR A 113 -14.60 -6.54 4.11
C THR A 113 -13.55 -7.65 4.24
N ASP A 114 -13.67 -8.49 5.26
CA ASP A 114 -12.87 -9.71 5.38
C ASP A 114 -13.30 -10.72 4.30
N ASN A 115 -12.34 -11.21 3.52
CA ASN A 115 -12.59 -12.17 2.44
C ASN A 115 -12.58 -13.62 2.94
N LEU A 116 -12.26 -13.86 4.22
CA LEU A 116 -12.18 -15.18 4.87
C LEU A 116 -11.12 -16.11 4.27
N ASP A 117 -10.13 -15.55 3.56
CA ASP A 117 -9.02 -16.26 2.93
C ASP A 117 -7.64 -15.74 3.41
N GLY A 118 -7.62 -14.98 4.50
CA GLY A 118 -6.42 -14.30 5.00
C GLY A 118 -6.16 -12.94 4.34
N THR A 119 -7.08 -12.46 3.49
CA THR A 119 -7.05 -11.11 2.92
C THR A 119 -8.31 -10.33 3.26
N GLU A 120 -8.23 -9.01 3.12
CA GLU A 120 -9.39 -8.12 3.20
C GLU A 120 -9.45 -7.22 1.97
N THR A 121 -10.68 -6.91 1.56
CA THR A 121 -10.97 -5.94 0.51
C THR A 121 -11.27 -4.59 1.14
N VAL A 122 -10.52 -3.56 0.75
CA VAL A 122 -10.67 -2.19 1.20
C VAL A 122 -11.24 -1.36 0.06
N VAL A 123 -12.34 -0.67 0.34
CA VAL A 123 -12.92 0.35 -0.55
C VAL A 123 -12.79 1.69 0.14
N VAL A 124 -12.13 2.64 -0.52
CA VAL A 124 -12.03 4.02 -0.05
C VAL A 124 -12.74 4.93 -1.04
N THR A 125 -13.65 5.73 -0.52
CA THR A 125 -14.46 6.69 -1.28
C THR A 125 -14.05 8.09 -0.90
N ASP A 126 -13.78 8.92 -1.90
CA ASP A 126 -13.69 10.37 -1.75
C ASP A 126 -15.04 10.94 -1.32
N ASN A 127 -15.05 11.77 -0.28
CA ASN A 127 -16.26 12.39 0.23
C ASN A 127 -16.75 13.54 -0.66
N ALA A 128 -15.89 14.10 -1.51
CA ALA A 128 -16.27 15.12 -2.47
C ALA A 128 -17.05 14.50 -3.63
N SER A 129 -18.03 15.25 -4.15
CA SER A 129 -18.67 14.90 -5.42
C SER A 129 -17.92 15.59 -6.55
N VAL A 130 -17.54 14.81 -7.55
CA VAL A 130 -16.73 15.27 -8.69
C VAL A 130 -17.56 15.48 -9.96
N ILE A 131 -18.90 15.39 -9.87
CA ILE A 131 -19.81 15.49 -11.04
C ILE A 131 -19.66 16.82 -11.79
N SER A 132 -19.37 17.92 -11.06
CA SER A 132 -19.13 19.24 -11.65
C SER A 132 -17.69 19.74 -11.44
N ALA A 133 -16.77 18.88 -11.00
CA ALA A 133 -15.38 19.27 -10.81
C ALA A 133 -14.65 19.34 -12.17
N ALA A 134 -13.91 20.41 -12.40
CA ALA A 134 -13.09 20.54 -13.61
C ALA A 134 -11.92 19.53 -13.64
N ALA A 135 -11.39 19.21 -12.46
CA ALA A 135 -10.45 18.13 -12.21
C ALA A 135 -10.56 17.69 -10.74
N HIS A 136 -10.32 16.41 -10.48
CA HIS A 136 -10.18 15.85 -9.14
C HIS A 136 -9.34 14.57 -9.23
N TYR A 137 -8.44 14.36 -8.28
CA TYR A 137 -7.43 13.33 -8.31
C TYR A 137 -7.46 12.51 -7.04
N LEU A 138 -7.22 11.22 -7.15
CA LEU A 138 -7.10 10.30 -6.03
C LEU A 138 -5.84 9.45 -6.20
N ARG A 139 -5.08 9.26 -5.12
CA ARG A 139 -3.94 8.35 -5.08
C ARG A 139 -3.92 7.55 -3.78
N VAL A 140 -3.17 6.45 -3.79
CA VAL A 140 -2.84 5.68 -2.59
C VAL A 140 -1.34 5.82 -2.36
N ARG A 141 -0.95 6.28 -1.17
CA ARG A 141 0.44 6.38 -0.75
C ARG A 141 0.74 5.29 0.28
N ILE A 142 1.78 4.52 0.00
CA ILE A 142 2.32 3.51 0.91
C ILE A 142 3.57 4.06 1.59
N SER A 143 3.71 3.81 2.90
CA SER A 143 4.92 4.22 3.64
C SER A 143 5.23 3.21 4.74
N VAL A 144 6.50 2.82 4.83
CA VAL A 144 7.04 1.97 5.91
C VAL A 144 6.99 2.74 7.24
N GLN A 145 6.70 2.05 8.34
CA GLN A 145 6.69 2.59 9.71
C GLN A 145 8.02 2.40 10.44
#